data_AF-A0A1Y3APC0-F1
#
_entry.id   AF-A0A1Y3APC0-F1
#
_cell.length_a   1.000
_cell.length_b   1.000
_cell.length_c   1.000
_cell.angle_alpha   90.00
_cell.angle_beta   90.00
_cell.angle_gamma   90.00
#
_symmetry.space_group_name_H-M   'P 1'
#
loop_
_entity.id
_entity.type
_entity.pdbx_description
1 polymer ?
#
loop_
_entity_poly.entity_id
_entity_poly.type
_entity_poly.pdbx_seq_one_letter_code
_entity_poly.pdbx_strand_id
1 'polypeptide(L)'
;MARYCGSCHLQNQFLEMQNTYVQPLKISTSNQELTIQYFSVEGILRSIINQHPSLIDEIEKEKLLKFVPEKERKNFVIRNELDTTDQSIFERLKGKLRVEISLDDFSFAGKKGRKFLAGYLSCTNLPLQERVKREQIYLFLMVKRPIDRIFDAMNKILEPFVSEMQQFEKSGIEVEKENGEMIKIQVTLSKLICDNLAQNEILGLSMAFSKSSFCRECMALRENYPSIRSHSILDSRQVNLEKSKIKNIIYKSCILTNLKGITISNIAAPDIFHDLFDSFVSLCERRKDLKFNVTFKLHKTLHYAENIRRFGPLYLSSAIRYERCHQSSKKYGRSMGCWKSPAATLSERLALRQTLSSLKRKISKENWIKQTTVSEYDAYTNFGFVDANRDQGEFLLGKNVLRRLLTPGYNPKIWLQGSNFLVNPDTRQVLVKGWIWKGIYEEDGKPKEMFNLQNIKKLDDQVIINSEHLSHINEYLFKWQTKGFFVNRFF
;
A
#
# COMPACT_ATOMS: atom_id res chain seq x y z
N MET A 1 0.80 24.48 4.93
CA MET A 1 1.56 24.77 6.17
C MET A 1 2.55 25.93 6.05
N ALA A 2 3.15 26.20 4.89
CA ALA A 2 3.97 27.42 4.69
C ALA A 2 3.21 28.75 4.93
N ARG A 3 1.87 28.73 5.01
CA ARG A 3 1.03 29.91 5.31
C ARG A 3 0.93 30.29 6.79
N TYR A 4 1.38 29.47 7.75
CA TYR A 4 1.05 29.71 9.18
C TYR A 4 2.25 29.89 10.13
N CYS A 5 3.45 29.42 9.79
CA CYS A 5 4.65 29.70 10.60
C CYS A 5 5.93 29.37 9.82
N GLY A 6 6.97 30.20 9.86
CA GLY A 6 8.28 29.92 9.25
C GLY A 6 9.18 29.00 10.09
N SER A 7 8.85 28.77 11.37
CA SER A 7 9.64 27.95 12.29
C SER A 7 9.23 26.47 12.22
N CYS A 8 10.18 25.59 11.83
CA CYS A 8 9.95 24.14 11.87
C CYS A 8 9.62 23.61 13.27
N HIS A 9 10.16 24.25 14.32
CA HIS A 9 9.89 23.85 15.70
C HIS A 9 8.41 24.06 16.08
N LEU A 10 7.88 25.25 15.80
CA LEU A 10 6.47 25.58 16.08
C LEU A 10 5.52 24.75 15.19
N GLN A 11 5.90 24.45 13.95
CA GLN A 11 5.13 23.53 13.10
C GLN A 11 5.04 22.12 13.69
N ASN A 12 6.14 21.59 14.23
CA ASN A 12 6.16 20.27 14.86
C ASN A 12 5.31 20.26 16.14
N GLN A 13 5.46 21.26 17.01
CA GLN A 13 4.62 21.38 18.22
C GLN A 13 3.13 21.44 17.87
N PHE A 14 2.76 22.22 16.85
CA PHE A 14 1.38 22.26 16.37
C PHE A 14 0.88 20.87 15.94
N LEU A 15 1.68 20.12 15.20
CA LEU A 15 1.33 18.75 14.77
C LEU A 15 1.22 17.79 15.97
N GLU A 16 2.12 17.89 16.95
CA GLU A 16 2.11 17.06 18.15
C GLU A 16 0.85 17.27 19.01
N MET A 17 0.24 18.46 18.95
CA MET A 17 -1.00 18.78 19.67
C MET A 17 -2.28 18.21 19.02
N GLN A 18 -2.19 17.60 17.84
CA GLN A 18 -3.36 17.12 17.13
C GLN A 18 -3.83 15.75 17.64
N ASN A 19 -5.14 15.54 17.69
CA ASN A 19 -5.76 14.27 18.10
C ASN A 19 -5.38 13.04 17.23
N THR A 20 -4.83 13.27 16.03
CA THR A 20 -4.40 12.22 15.11
C THR A 20 -2.90 11.94 15.19
N TYR A 21 -2.16 12.69 16.01
CA TYR A 21 -0.75 12.43 16.29
C TYR A 21 -0.58 11.22 17.19
N VAL A 22 0.30 10.31 16.77
CA VAL A 22 0.66 9.12 17.53
C VAL A 22 2.16 9.20 17.80
N GLN A 23 2.51 9.39 19.06
CA GLN A 23 3.91 9.52 19.46
C GLN A 23 4.60 8.15 19.39
N PRO A 24 5.79 8.05 18.76
CA PRO A 24 6.59 6.84 18.83
C PRO A 24 7.16 6.63 20.24
N LEU A 25 6.98 5.42 20.76
CA LEU A 25 7.54 4.92 21.99
C LEU A 25 8.86 4.19 21.73
N LYS A 26 9.84 4.39 22.61
CA LYS A 26 11.10 3.64 22.59
C LYS A 26 10.97 2.46 23.56
N ILE A 27 10.95 1.25 23.02
CA ILE A 27 10.93 0.00 23.81
C ILE A 27 12.31 -0.63 23.74
N SER A 28 12.98 -0.73 24.89
CA SER A 28 14.22 -1.48 25.03
C SER A 28 13.87 -2.94 25.33
N THR A 29 14.45 -3.87 24.57
CA THR A 29 14.33 -5.30 24.90
C THR A 29 15.46 -5.74 25.84
N SER A 30 15.45 -7.02 26.26
CA SER A 30 16.54 -7.60 27.04
C SER A 30 17.90 -7.56 26.33
N ASN A 31 17.91 -7.38 25.00
CA ASN A 31 19.13 -7.13 24.24
C ASN A 31 19.25 -5.62 23.93
N GLN A 32 20.32 -4.99 24.41
CA GLN A 32 20.58 -3.55 24.24
C GLN A 32 20.69 -3.12 22.77
N GLU A 33 21.09 -4.01 21.85
CA GLU A 33 21.14 -3.70 20.42
C GLU A 33 19.76 -3.64 19.76
N LEU A 34 18.76 -4.28 20.37
CA LEU A 34 17.41 -4.38 19.86
C LEU A 34 16.52 -3.36 20.55
N THR A 35 16.67 -2.10 20.12
CA THR A 35 15.79 -0.98 20.47
C THR A 35 14.67 -0.86 19.44
N ILE A 36 13.43 -0.88 19.89
CA ILE A 36 12.24 -0.81 19.06
C ILE A 36 11.65 0.60 19.14
N GLN A 37 11.39 1.20 17.98
CA GLN A 37 10.50 2.35 17.88
C GLN A 37 9.10 1.82 17.56
N TYR A 38 8.17 1.99 18.50
CA TYR A 38 6.85 1.39 18.46
C TYR A 38 5.79 2.48 18.48
N PHE A 39 4.74 2.34 17.69
CA PHE A 39 3.55 3.19 17.79
C PHE A 39 2.43 2.33 18.32
N SER A 40 1.73 2.81 19.35
CA SER A 40 0.60 2.06 19.91
C SER A 40 -0.43 1.79 18.83
N VAL A 41 -0.85 0.54 18.73
CA VAL A 41 -1.93 0.13 17.83
C VAL A 41 -3.20 0.86 18.23
N GLU A 42 -3.45 1.10 19.53
CA GLU A 42 -4.58 1.90 20.00
C GLU A 42 -4.57 3.31 19.40
N GLY A 43 -3.43 4.01 19.47
CA GLY A 43 -3.30 5.37 18.95
C GLY A 43 -3.53 5.42 17.44
N ILE A 44 -3.00 4.44 16.71
CA ILE A 44 -3.23 4.31 15.27
C ILE A 44 -4.73 4.06 14.98
N LEU A 45 -5.36 3.11 15.68
CA LEU A 45 -6.76 2.76 15.46
C LEU A 45 -7.71 3.91 15.80
N ARG A 46 -7.47 4.62 16.91
CA ARG A 46 -8.22 5.85 17.25
C ARG A 46 -8.06 6.92 16.17
N SER A 47 -6.85 7.11 15.65
CA SER A 47 -6.59 8.02 14.53
C SER A 47 -7.34 7.61 13.26
N ILE A 48 -7.47 6.31 12.97
CA ILE A 48 -8.25 5.79 11.83
C ILE A 48 -9.74 6.01 12.04
N ILE A 49 -10.28 5.68 13.22
CA ILE A 49 -11.70 5.86 13.56
C ILE A 49 -12.09 7.33 13.43
N ASN A 50 -11.28 8.24 13.98
CA ASN A 50 -11.52 9.69 13.87
C ASN A 50 -11.52 10.19 12.42
N GLN A 51 -10.80 9.53 11.52
CA GLN A 51 -10.76 9.89 10.09
C GLN A 51 -11.92 9.32 9.27
N HIS A 52 -12.62 8.32 9.81
CA HIS A 52 -13.72 7.60 9.15
C HIS A 52 -14.85 7.29 10.15
N PRO A 53 -15.71 8.27 10.48
CA PRO A 53 -16.76 8.10 11.49
C PRO A 53 -17.75 6.96 11.20
N SER A 54 -18.09 6.72 9.93
CA SER A 54 -19.00 5.64 9.51
C SER A 54 -18.43 4.22 9.66
N LEU A 55 -17.13 4.11 9.94
CA LEU A 55 -16.43 2.82 10.00
C LEU A 55 -17.05 1.87 11.02
N ILE A 56 -17.42 2.39 12.19
CA ILE A 56 -17.97 1.57 13.27
C ILE A 56 -19.32 0.99 12.89
N ASP A 57 -20.21 1.81 12.31
CA ASP A 57 -21.54 1.37 11.86
C ASP A 57 -21.44 0.31 10.76
N GLU A 58 -20.47 0.42 9.86
CA GLU A 58 -20.20 -0.60 8.85
C GLU A 58 -19.77 -1.93 9.48
N ILE A 59 -18.91 -1.89 10.50
CA ILE A 59 -18.46 -3.09 11.21
C ILE A 59 -19.60 -3.74 11.99
N GLU A 60 -20.48 -2.95 12.60
CA GLU A 60 -21.63 -3.49 13.31
C GLU A 60 -22.60 -4.23 12.39
N LYS A 61 -22.81 -3.72 11.17
CA LYS A 61 -23.62 -4.42 10.15
C LYS A 61 -23.04 -5.79 9.80
N GLU A 62 -21.71 -5.96 9.86
CA GLU A 62 -21.08 -7.27 9.63
C GLU A 62 -21.49 -8.31 10.67
N LYS A 63 -21.87 -7.92 11.90
CA LYS A 63 -22.31 -8.86 12.96
C LYS A 63 -23.53 -9.68 12.54
N LEU A 64 -24.34 -9.18 11.60
CA LEU A 64 -25.52 -9.86 11.05
C LEU A 64 -25.18 -10.90 9.98
N LEU A 65 -23.96 -10.87 9.42
CA LEU A 65 -23.54 -11.81 8.38
C LEU A 65 -23.48 -13.24 8.93
N LYS A 66 -23.85 -14.23 8.13
CA LYS A 66 -23.71 -15.65 8.47
C LYS A 66 -22.68 -16.28 7.55
N PHE A 67 -21.88 -17.19 8.11
CA PHE A 67 -20.98 -18.00 7.29
C PHE A 67 -21.82 -18.89 6.36
N VAL A 68 -21.49 -18.88 5.07
CA VAL A 68 -22.10 -19.77 4.08
C VAL A 68 -21.03 -20.72 3.55
N PRO A 69 -21.15 -22.03 3.81
CA PRO A 69 -20.25 -23.05 3.27
C PRO A 69 -20.19 -22.99 1.74
N GLU A 70 -19.04 -23.35 1.15
CA GLU A 70 -18.84 -23.30 -0.31
C GLU A 70 -19.92 -24.07 -1.08
N LYS A 71 -20.34 -25.22 -0.57
CA LYS A 71 -21.37 -26.09 -1.17
C LYS A 71 -22.76 -25.43 -1.29
N GLU A 72 -23.03 -24.42 -0.46
CA GLU A 72 -24.33 -23.74 -0.39
C GLU A 72 -24.36 -22.43 -1.21
N ARG A 73 -23.21 -22.03 -1.79
CA ARG A 73 -23.11 -20.78 -2.55
C ARG A 73 -23.61 -20.96 -3.97
N LYS A 74 -24.76 -20.37 -4.29
CA LYS A 74 -25.34 -20.37 -5.66
C LYS A 74 -24.45 -19.67 -6.69
N ASN A 75 -23.84 -18.54 -6.30
CA ASN A 75 -22.88 -17.79 -7.12
C ASN A 75 -21.61 -17.58 -6.30
N PHE A 76 -20.51 -18.23 -6.69
CA PHE A 76 -19.23 -18.11 -5.99
C PHE A 76 -18.50 -16.82 -6.36
N VAL A 77 -18.93 -15.71 -5.75
CA VAL A 77 -18.32 -14.39 -5.94
C VAL A 77 -17.51 -14.04 -4.70
N ILE A 78 -16.22 -13.77 -4.88
CA ILE A 78 -15.31 -13.37 -3.82
C ILE A 78 -14.92 -11.91 -4.07
N ARG A 79 -15.36 -11.00 -3.19
CA ARG A 79 -15.13 -9.55 -3.30
C ARG A 79 -14.18 -9.03 -2.23
N ASN A 80 -14.22 -9.62 -1.02
CA ASN A 80 -13.40 -9.19 0.11
C ASN A 80 -12.99 -10.37 1.01
N GLU A 81 -12.35 -10.08 2.15
CA GLU A 81 -11.83 -11.10 3.07
C GLU A 81 -12.92 -11.90 3.81
N LEU A 82 -14.14 -11.38 3.92
CA LEU A 82 -15.28 -12.07 4.54
C LEU A 82 -15.96 -13.07 3.59
N ASP A 83 -15.68 -13.01 2.29
CA ASP A 83 -16.16 -14.01 1.32
C ASP A 83 -15.35 -15.32 1.35
N THR A 84 -14.59 -15.55 2.42
CA THR A 84 -13.78 -16.75 2.64
C THR A 84 -14.62 -18.03 2.77
N THR A 85 -14.10 -19.16 2.30
CA THR A 85 -14.65 -20.50 2.56
C THR A 85 -14.15 -21.10 3.88
N ASP A 86 -13.26 -20.40 4.57
CA ASP A 86 -12.71 -20.80 5.86
C ASP A 86 -13.51 -20.17 7.01
N GLN A 87 -14.33 -20.98 7.68
CA GLN A 87 -15.15 -20.56 8.80
C GLN A 87 -14.31 -19.96 9.95
N SER A 88 -13.09 -20.46 10.18
CA SER A 88 -12.24 -19.94 11.25
C SER A 88 -11.79 -18.50 10.96
N ILE A 89 -11.46 -18.21 9.70
CA ILE A 89 -11.13 -16.86 9.25
C ILE A 89 -12.38 -15.98 9.31
N PHE A 90 -13.51 -16.46 8.81
CA PHE A 90 -14.77 -15.70 8.85
C PHE A 90 -15.13 -15.24 10.28
N GLU A 91 -15.17 -16.16 11.24
CA GLU A 91 -15.49 -15.86 12.64
C GLU A 91 -14.40 -15.03 13.35
N ARG A 92 -13.14 -15.16 12.90
CA ARG A 92 -12.07 -14.29 13.37
C ARG A 92 -12.31 -12.84 12.94
N LEU A 93 -12.72 -12.61 11.69
CA LEU A 93 -12.82 -11.29 11.07
C LEU A 93 -14.15 -10.56 11.31
N LYS A 94 -15.27 -11.28 11.25
CA LYS A 94 -16.63 -10.73 11.23
C LYS A 94 -16.90 -9.81 12.42
N GLY A 95 -17.36 -8.58 12.15
CA GLY A 95 -17.87 -7.67 13.18
C GLY A 95 -16.79 -7.14 14.12
N LYS A 96 -15.52 -7.17 13.67
CA LYS A 96 -14.36 -6.69 14.42
C LYS A 96 -13.61 -5.62 13.64
N LEU A 97 -12.85 -4.81 14.36
CA LEU A 97 -11.88 -3.90 13.79
C LEU A 97 -10.64 -4.70 13.38
N ARG A 98 -10.32 -4.67 12.09
CA ARG A 98 -9.40 -5.60 11.44
C ARG A 98 -8.10 -4.88 11.08
N VAL A 99 -7.03 -5.31 11.75
CA VAL A 99 -5.66 -4.85 11.52
C VAL A 99 -4.97 -5.78 10.52
N GLU A 100 -4.26 -5.23 9.55
CA GLU A 100 -3.37 -5.98 8.66
C GLU A 100 -1.98 -5.39 8.74
N ILE A 101 -0.97 -6.26 8.84
CA ILE A 101 0.42 -5.84 9.01
C ILE A 101 1.31 -6.32 7.86
N SER A 102 2.34 -5.54 7.59
CA SER A 102 3.43 -5.86 6.68
C SER A 102 4.76 -5.56 7.34
N LEU A 103 5.75 -6.42 7.15
CA LEU A 103 7.08 -6.32 7.73
C LEU A 103 8.11 -6.56 6.64
N ASP A 104 8.99 -5.60 6.44
CA ASP A 104 10.05 -5.73 5.44
C ASP A 104 11.31 -4.93 5.84
N ASP A 105 12.45 -5.47 5.41
CA ASP A 105 13.77 -4.93 5.67
C ASP A 105 14.16 -3.96 4.54
N PHE A 106 14.67 -2.80 4.93
CA PHE A 106 15.28 -1.87 3.98
C PHE A 106 16.64 -1.36 4.47
N SER A 107 17.43 -0.83 3.54
CA SER A 107 18.70 -0.19 3.82
C SER A 107 18.83 1.12 3.05
N PHE A 108 19.60 2.06 3.61
CA PHE A 108 19.83 3.36 3.00
C PHE A 108 20.91 3.32 1.90
N ALA A 109 21.91 2.47 2.10
CA ALA A 109 23.11 2.35 1.26
C ALA A 109 23.16 1.02 0.46
N GLY A 110 22.00 0.47 0.11
CA GLY A 110 21.92 -0.78 -0.66
C GLY A 110 22.42 -2.01 0.11
N LYS A 111 22.92 -3.03 -0.59
CA LYS A 111 23.17 -4.37 -0.02
C LYS A 111 24.17 -4.40 1.16
N LYS A 112 25.10 -3.45 1.22
CA LYS A 112 26.11 -3.34 2.30
C LYS A 112 25.71 -2.40 3.45
N GLY A 113 24.56 -1.73 3.32
CA GLY A 113 24.07 -0.80 4.33
C GLY A 113 23.48 -1.50 5.55
N ARG A 114 23.44 -0.79 6.68
CA ARG A 114 22.69 -1.21 7.87
C ARG A 114 21.23 -1.46 7.49
N LYS A 115 20.70 -2.61 7.91
CA LYS A 115 19.31 -2.99 7.67
C LYS A 115 18.40 -2.49 8.78
N PHE A 116 17.22 -2.07 8.39
CA PHE A 116 16.14 -1.65 9.28
C PHE A 116 14.90 -2.42 8.91
N LEU A 117 14.28 -3.05 9.90
CA LEU A 117 12.96 -3.63 9.75
C LEU A 117 11.94 -2.53 10.02
N ALA A 118 10.99 -2.36 9.11
CA ALA A 118 9.79 -1.57 9.39
C ALA A 118 8.54 -2.44 9.31
N GLY A 119 7.65 -2.21 10.28
CA GLY A 119 6.31 -2.76 10.34
C GLY A 119 5.28 -1.69 9.97
N TYR A 120 4.49 -1.96 8.94
CA TYR A 120 3.37 -1.15 8.52
C TYR A 120 2.04 -1.79 8.88
N LEU A 121 1.05 -0.96 9.17
CA LEU A 121 -0.29 -1.31 9.59
C LEU A 121 -1.32 -0.63 8.69
N SER A 122 -2.36 -1.36 8.30
CA SER A 122 -3.54 -0.81 7.63
C SER A 122 -4.83 -1.44 8.18
N CYS A 123 -5.94 -0.73 8.09
CA CYS A 123 -7.26 -1.24 8.49
C CYS A 123 -7.97 -1.90 7.30
N THR A 124 -8.31 -3.18 7.39
CA THR A 124 -8.97 -3.90 6.27
C THR A 124 -10.48 -3.70 6.22
N ASN A 125 -11.08 -3.06 7.23
CA ASN A 125 -12.48 -2.64 7.14
C ASN A 125 -12.66 -1.48 6.13
N LEU A 126 -11.59 -0.71 5.87
CA LEU A 126 -11.64 0.35 4.86
C LEU A 126 -11.67 -0.23 3.43
N PRO A 127 -12.43 0.39 2.50
CA PRO A 127 -12.41 0.03 1.10
C PRO A 127 -10.99 0.04 0.51
N LEU A 128 -10.74 -0.82 -0.50
CA LEU A 128 -9.40 -0.96 -1.08
C LEU A 128 -8.82 0.39 -1.52
N GLN A 129 -9.64 1.23 -2.15
CA GLN A 129 -9.26 2.53 -2.69
C GLN A 129 -8.75 3.49 -1.60
N GLU A 130 -9.21 3.33 -0.36
CA GLU A 130 -8.74 4.10 0.79
C GLU A 130 -7.50 3.47 1.41
N ARG A 131 -7.52 2.16 1.73
CA ARG A 131 -6.40 1.48 2.41
C ARG A 131 -5.10 1.41 1.61
N VAL A 132 -5.13 1.62 0.29
CA VAL A 132 -3.90 1.70 -0.55
C VAL A 132 -3.26 3.08 -0.56
N LYS A 133 -3.94 4.11 -0.04
CA LYS A 133 -3.39 5.46 0.07
C LYS A 133 -2.26 5.45 1.09
N ARG A 134 -1.18 6.18 0.80
CA ARG A 134 -0.02 6.27 1.69
C ARG A 134 -0.39 6.81 3.06
N GLU A 135 -1.37 7.71 3.08
CA GLU A 135 -1.91 8.34 4.28
C GLU A 135 -2.78 7.39 5.12
N GLN A 136 -3.09 6.18 4.64
CA GLN A 136 -3.85 5.15 5.34
C GLN A 136 -2.99 3.92 5.68
N ILE A 137 -1.67 4.03 5.51
CA ILE A 137 -0.68 3.01 5.86
C ILE A 137 0.23 3.59 6.94
N TYR A 138 0.11 3.07 8.15
CA TYR A 138 0.73 3.60 9.35
C TYR A 138 1.99 2.80 9.67
N LEU A 139 3.07 3.47 10.05
CA LEU A 139 4.19 2.78 10.65
C LEU A 139 3.80 2.41 12.09
N PHE A 140 3.84 1.13 12.45
CA PHE A 140 3.64 0.70 13.85
C PHE A 140 4.93 0.26 14.53
N LEU A 141 5.96 -0.06 13.75
CA LEU A 141 7.21 -0.59 14.28
C LEU A 141 8.40 -0.22 13.39
N MET A 142 9.52 0.16 13.98
CA MET A 142 10.79 0.30 13.28
C MET A 142 11.97 -0.07 14.18
N VAL A 143 12.84 -0.94 13.66
CA VAL A 143 13.96 -1.52 14.40
C VAL A 143 15.20 -1.54 13.53
N LYS A 144 16.34 -1.13 14.07
CA LYS A 144 17.63 -1.41 13.43
C LYS A 144 17.91 -2.89 13.61
N ARG A 145 18.07 -3.65 12.51
CA ARG A 145 18.44 -5.06 12.62
C ARG A 145 19.81 -5.17 13.29
N PRO A 146 19.96 -6.05 14.30
CA PRO A 146 21.25 -6.29 14.96
C PRO A 146 22.24 -6.84 13.93
N ILE A 147 23.53 -6.55 14.14
CA ILE A 147 24.60 -7.08 13.28
C ILE A 147 24.74 -8.58 13.56
N ASP A 148 24.73 -8.93 14.84
CA ASP A 148 24.80 -10.30 15.29
C ASP A 148 23.44 -10.97 15.27
N ARG A 149 23.45 -12.29 15.04
CA ARG A 149 22.22 -13.07 15.02
C ARG A 149 21.67 -13.20 16.42
N ILE A 150 20.62 -12.43 16.71
CA ILE A 150 19.82 -12.62 17.92
C ILE A 150 18.90 -13.83 17.72
N PHE A 151 18.99 -14.81 18.61
CA PHE A 151 18.03 -15.91 18.66
C PHE A 151 16.63 -15.34 18.90
N ASP A 152 15.70 -15.78 18.06
CA ASP A 152 14.29 -15.39 18.07
C ASP A 152 14.02 -13.88 18.01
N ALA A 153 14.84 -13.17 17.22
CA ALA A 153 14.73 -11.72 17.07
C ALA A 153 13.33 -11.25 16.64
N MET A 154 12.68 -11.95 15.71
CA MET A 154 11.38 -11.52 15.19
C MET A 154 10.28 -11.59 16.25
N ASN A 155 10.22 -12.65 17.06
CA ASN A 155 9.25 -12.73 18.16
C ASN A 155 9.49 -11.61 19.19
N LYS A 156 10.76 -11.36 19.57
CA LYS A 156 11.11 -10.24 20.47
C LYS A 156 10.71 -8.88 19.93
N ILE A 157 10.83 -8.69 18.61
CA ILE A 157 10.43 -7.46 17.94
C ILE A 157 8.90 -7.29 17.97
N LEU A 158 8.16 -8.37 17.74
CA LEU A 158 6.70 -8.37 17.66
C LEU A 158 5.98 -8.48 19.01
N GLU A 159 6.70 -8.76 20.10
CA GLU A 159 6.16 -8.89 21.46
C GLU A 159 5.27 -7.71 21.88
N PRO A 160 5.67 -6.42 21.68
CA PRO A 160 4.81 -5.30 22.05
C PRO A 160 3.49 -5.29 21.27
N PHE A 161 3.54 -5.61 19.98
CA PHE A 161 2.36 -5.69 19.12
C PHE A 161 1.42 -6.81 19.55
N VAL A 162 1.94 -8.02 19.78
CA VAL A 162 1.11 -9.16 20.19
C VAL A 162 0.51 -8.92 21.58
N SER A 163 1.27 -8.35 22.51
CA SER A 163 0.77 -8.01 23.85
C SER A 163 -0.40 -7.05 23.78
N GLU A 164 -0.30 -5.99 22.98
CA GLU A 164 -1.39 -5.01 22.80
C GLU A 164 -2.61 -5.63 22.10
N MET A 165 -2.39 -6.44 21.06
CA MET A 165 -3.48 -7.14 20.37
C MET A 165 -4.21 -8.14 21.27
N GLN A 166 -3.51 -8.87 22.15
CA GLN A 166 -4.13 -9.76 23.14
C GLN A 166 -4.99 -9.01 24.15
N GLN A 167 -4.60 -7.77 24.51
CA GLN A 167 -5.45 -6.91 25.32
C GLN A 167 -6.73 -6.58 24.56
N PHE A 168 -6.65 -6.12 23.30
CA PHE A 168 -7.85 -5.82 22.51
C PHE A 168 -8.76 -7.03 22.24
N GLU A 169 -8.21 -8.25 22.16
CA GLU A 169 -9.05 -9.46 22.04
C GLU A 169 -9.93 -9.68 23.29
N LYS A 170 -9.46 -9.24 24.47
CA LYS A 170 -10.17 -9.34 25.75
C LYS A 170 -11.05 -8.12 26.01
N SER A 171 -10.47 -6.93 25.87
CA SER A 171 -11.06 -5.66 26.29
C SER A 171 -11.59 -4.81 25.13
N GLY A 172 -11.36 -5.15 23.86
CA GLY A 172 -11.74 -4.28 22.74
C GLY A 172 -11.22 -2.85 22.85
N ILE A 173 -11.78 -1.96 22.04
CA ILE A 173 -11.60 -0.51 22.08
C ILE A 173 -12.97 0.14 22.30
N GLU A 174 -13.04 1.08 23.24
CA GLU A 174 -14.23 1.91 23.45
C GLU A 174 -14.23 3.09 22.48
N VAL A 175 -15.36 3.24 21.79
CA VAL A 175 -15.60 4.24 20.76
C VAL A 175 -16.95 4.90 21.02
N GLU A 176 -16.97 6.22 20.97
CA GLU A 176 -18.20 7.02 20.98
C GLU A 176 -18.71 7.18 19.54
N LYS A 177 -19.97 6.81 19.30
CA LYS A 177 -20.62 7.04 18.01
C LYS A 177 -21.07 8.50 17.86
N GLU A 178 -21.44 8.88 16.63
CA GLU A 178 -22.00 10.22 16.36
C GLU A 178 -23.25 10.55 17.18
N ASN A 179 -24.03 9.54 17.59
CA ASN A 179 -25.22 9.70 18.42
C ASN A 179 -24.91 9.73 19.94
N GLY A 180 -23.64 9.72 20.36
CA GLY A 180 -23.20 9.69 21.76
C GLY A 180 -23.23 8.30 22.42
N GLU A 181 -23.59 7.25 21.68
CA GLU A 181 -23.57 5.88 22.19
C GLU A 181 -22.13 5.36 22.35
N MET A 182 -21.80 4.84 23.53
CA MET A 182 -20.52 4.17 23.77
C MET A 182 -20.60 2.71 23.36
N ILE A 183 -19.79 2.33 22.37
CA ILE A 183 -19.66 0.97 21.86
C ILE A 183 -18.27 0.43 22.15
N LYS A 184 -18.23 -0.87 22.47
CA LYS A 184 -17.01 -1.65 22.61
C LYS A 184 -16.81 -2.55 21.38
N ILE A 185 -15.74 -2.32 20.63
CA ILE A 185 -15.42 -3.08 19.42
C ILE A 185 -14.17 -3.94 19.64
N GLN A 186 -14.24 -5.23 19.34
CA GLN A 186 -13.07 -6.11 19.40
C GLN A 186 -12.13 -5.82 18.21
N VAL A 187 -10.83 -5.96 18.44
CA VAL A 187 -9.81 -5.83 17.40
C VAL A 187 -9.24 -7.21 17.08
N THR A 188 -8.89 -7.46 15.83
CA THR A 188 -8.25 -8.71 15.41
C THR A 188 -7.20 -8.47 14.33
N LEU A 189 -6.20 -9.36 14.25
CA LEU A 189 -5.26 -9.39 13.14
C LEU A 189 -5.88 -10.19 11.98
N SER A 190 -6.06 -9.49 10.87
CA SER A 190 -6.64 -10.02 9.64
C SER A 190 -5.65 -10.88 8.87
N LYS A 191 -4.50 -10.28 8.49
CA LYS A 191 -3.50 -10.86 7.60
C LYS A 191 -2.10 -10.32 7.90
N LEU A 192 -1.10 -11.15 7.57
CA LEU A 192 0.30 -10.79 7.43
C LEU A 192 0.67 -10.77 5.95
N ILE A 193 1.11 -9.61 5.44
CA ILE A 193 1.51 -9.41 4.04
C ILE A 193 2.98 -9.05 3.99
N CYS A 194 3.83 -9.97 3.54
CA CYS A 194 5.23 -9.68 3.28
C CYS A 194 5.71 -10.46 2.07
N ASP A 195 6.95 -10.19 1.66
CA ASP A 195 7.65 -11.06 0.74
C ASP A 195 7.84 -12.48 1.36
N ASN A 196 8.29 -13.41 0.53
CA ASN A 196 8.44 -14.80 0.95
C ASN A 196 9.48 -14.99 2.06
N LEU A 197 10.53 -14.18 2.07
CA LEU A 197 11.61 -14.30 3.03
C LEU A 197 11.13 -13.87 4.42
N ALA A 198 10.48 -12.71 4.52
CA ALA A 198 9.93 -12.18 5.77
C ALA A 198 8.77 -13.05 6.28
N GLN A 199 7.89 -13.54 5.41
CA GLN A 199 6.83 -14.48 5.83
C GLN A 199 7.44 -15.74 6.45
N ASN A 200 8.47 -16.33 5.84
CA ASN A 200 9.12 -17.51 6.40
C ASN A 200 9.83 -17.20 7.74
N GLU A 201 10.49 -16.03 7.87
CA GLU A 201 11.11 -15.61 9.13
C GLU A 201 10.08 -15.53 10.27
N ILE A 202 8.94 -14.87 10.03
CA ILE A 202 7.89 -14.65 11.04
C ILE A 202 7.19 -15.96 11.40
N LEU A 203 6.93 -16.82 10.42
CA LEU A 203 6.30 -18.12 10.63
C LEU A 203 7.25 -19.18 11.21
N GLY A 204 8.53 -18.84 11.44
CA GLY A 204 9.53 -19.75 11.98
C GLY A 204 10.00 -20.83 10.99
N LEU A 205 9.80 -20.62 9.69
CA LEU A 205 10.19 -21.53 8.61
C LEU A 205 11.61 -21.23 8.09
N SER A 206 12.15 -22.14 7.27
CA SER A 206 13.44 -21.90 6.60
C SER A 206 13.37 -20.69 5.68
N MET A 207 14.31 -19.76 5.88
CA MET A 207 14.54 -18.64 4.96
C MET A 207 15.39 -19.03 3.74
N ALA A 208 15.92 -20.26 3.70
CA ALA A 208 16.67 -20.77 2.57
C ALA A 208 15.74 -21.45 1.56
N PHE A 209 15.67 -20.89 0.35
CA PHE A 209 14.88 -21.44 -0.75
C PHE A 209 15.71 -22.40 -1.64
N SER A 210 16.51 -23.29 -1.04
CA SER A 210 17.36 -24.28 -1.76
C SER A 210 16.58 -25.58 -2.08
N LYS A 211 17.25 -26.65 -2.53
CA LYS A 211 16.58 -27.92 -2.91
C LYS A 211 15.77 -28.56 -1.78
N SER A 212 16.20 -28.37 -0.53
CA SER A 212 15.52 -28.87 0.69
C SER A 212 14.47 -27.91 1.25
N SER A 213 14.14 -26.82 0.55
CA SER A 213 13.09 -25.90 1.00
C SER A 213 11.70 -26.51 0.84
N PHE A 214 10.80 -26.23 1.78
CA PHE A 214 9.42 -26.69 1.76
C PHE A 214 8.47 -25.56 1.37
N CYS A 215 7.42 -25.89 0.62
CA CYS A 215 6.30 -24.96 0.42
C CYS A 215 5.54 -24.78 1.74
N ARG A 216 5.36 -23.56 2.24
CA ARG A 216 4.57 -23.34 3.47
C ARG A 216 3.08 -23.69 3.34
N GLU A 217 2.57 -23.76 2.10
CA GLU A 217 1.14 -23.89 1.82
C GLU A 217 0.73 -25.35 1.75
N CYS A 218 1.55 -26.21 1.14
CA CYS A 218 1.29 -27.66 1.02
C CYS A 218 2.34 -28.55 1.69
N MET A 219 3.41 -27.98 2.25
CA MET A 219 4.56 -28.67 2.86
C MET A 219 5.35 -29.57 1.91
N ALA A 220 5.15 -29.47 0.60
CA ALA A 220 5.94 -30.21 -0.38
C ALA A 220 7.40 -29.70 -0.42
N LEU A 221 8.33 -30.65 -0.44
CA LEU A 221 9.75 -30.40 -0.70
C LEU A 221 9.95 -29.91 -2.14
N ARG A 222 10.84 -28.94 -2.32
CA ARG A 222 11.14 -28.36 -3.64
C ARG A 222 11.64 -29.37 -4.66
N GLU A 223 12.40 -30.38 -4.22
CA GLU A 223 12.85 -31.46 -5.11
C GLU A 223 11.70 -32.27 -5.73
N ASN A 224 10.53 -32.29 -5.08
CA ASN A 224 9.33 -33.00 -5.53
C ASN A 224 8.38 -32.14 -6.37
N TYR A 225 8.69 -30.85 -6.60
CA TYR A 225 7.83 -29.99 -7.42
C TYR A 225 7.64 -30.48 -8.87
N PRO A 226 8.65 -31.08 -9.55
CA PRO A 226 8.44 -31.58 -10.90
C PRO A 226 7.48 -32.77 -10.99
N SER A 227 7.38 -33.58 -9.93
CA SER A 227 6.60 -34.83 -9.91
C SER A 227 5.18 -34.64 -9.36
N ILE A 228 4.90 -33.57 -8.62
CA ILE A 228 3.60 -33.34 -7.99
C ILE A 228 2.93 -32.11 -8.61
N ARG A 229 1.82 -32.31 -9.34
CA ARG A 229 1.09 -31.24 -10.05
C ARG A 229 -0.19 -30.78 -9.35
N SER A 230 -0.69 -31.54 -8.38
CA SER A 230 -1.88 -31.20 -7.58
C SER A 230 -1.48 -31.11 -6.11
N HIS A 231 -1.87 -30.03 -5.44
CA HIS A 231 -1.62 -29.82 -4.03
C HIS A 231 -2.86 -29.21 -3.37
N SER A 232 -3.29 -29.79 -2.26
CA SER A 232 -4.16 -29.12 -1.31
C SER A 232 -3.32 -28.24 -0.39
N ILE A 233 -3.82 -27.06 -0.05
CA ILE A 233 -3.21 -26.25 1.00
C ILE A 233 -3.55 -26.85 2.37
N LEU A 234 -2.68 -26.65 3.36
CA LEU A 234 -2.86 -27.13 4.73
C LEU A 234 -4.18 -26.64 5.31
N ASP A 235 -4.97 -27.55 5.90
CA ASP A 235 -6.19 -27.19 6.62
C ASP A 235 -5.86 -26.28 7.82
N SER A 236 -6.59 -25.17 7.95
CA SER A 236 -6.48 -24.23 9.06
C SER A 236 -6.99 -24.83 10.38
N ARG A 237 -7.88 -25.82 10.32
CA ARG A 237 -8.50 -26.50 11.47
C ARG A 237 -7.61 -27.57 12.08
N GLN A 238 -6.56 -28.01 11.38
CA GLN A 238 -5.59 -28.94 11.93
C GLN A 238 -4.62 -28.19 12.86
N VAL A 239 -5.14 -27.81 14.03
CA VAL A 239 -4.43 -27.13 15.13
C VAL A 239 -3.25 -27.96 15.69
N ASN A 240 -3.11 -29.23 15.29
CA ASN A 240 -2.08 -30.17 15.75
C ASN A 240 -0.89 -30.34 14.78
N LEU A 241 -0.58 -29.34 13.94
CA LEU A 241 0.63 -29.36 13.10
C LEU A 241 1.92 -29.48 13.94
N GLU A 242 1.89 -29.11 15.23
CA GLU A 242 3.06 -29.21 16.12
C GLU A 242 3.48 -30.65 16.49
N LYS A 243 2.62 -31.67 16.30
CA LYS A 243 2.81 -32.95 17.00
C LYS A 243 3.38 -34.14 16.22
N SER A 244 3.51 -34.16 14.88
CA SER A 244 4.04 -35.41 14.24
C SER A 244 4.82 -35.33 12.93
N LYS A 245 4.73 -34.29 12.09
CA LYS A 245 5.52 -34.21 10.83
C LYS A 245 6.28 -32.89 10.61
N ILE A 246 6.00 -31.85 11.40
CA ILE A 246 6.44 -30.47 11.10
C ILE A 246 7.51 -29.95 12.08
N LYS A 247 7.81 -30.67 13.17
CA LYS A 247 8.92 -30.31 14.09
C LYS A 247 10.28 -30.15 13.40
N ASN A 248 10.48 -30.80 12.24
CA ASN A 248 11.71 -30.69 11.46
C ASN A 248 11.67 -29.56 10.42
N ILE A 249 10.52 -28.89 10.24
CA ILE A 249 10.30 -27.84 9.22
C ILE A 249 10.17 -26.45 9.88
N ILE A 250 9.51 -26.38 11.04
CA ILE A 250 9.40 -25.16 11.85
C ILE A 250 10.57 -25.13 12.83
N TYR A 251 11.46 -24.16 12.66
CA TYR A 251 12.65 -23.99 13.49
C TYR A 251 12.39 -23.14 14.73
N LYS A 252 11.32 -22.32 14.72
CA LYS A 252 10.97 -21.37 15.79
C LYS A 252 9.46 -21.24 15.92
N SER A 253 8.97 -20.97 17.12
CA SER A 253 7.56 -20.60 17.31
C SER A 253 7.25 -19.27 16.62
N CYS A 254 6.02 -19.11 16.17
CA CYS A 254 5.53 -17.85 15.61
C CYS A 254 4.72 -17.12 16.67
N ILE A 255 5.19 -15.97 17.16
CA ILE A 255 4.48 -15.24 18.22
C ILE A 255 3.03 -14.84 17.85
N LEU A 256 2.73 -14.69 16.55
CA LEU A 256 1.39 -14.35 16.09
C LEU A 256 0.35 -15.45 16.37
N THR A 257 0.77 -16.71 16.57
CA THR A 257 -0.16 -17.79 16.93
C THR A 257 -0.65 -17.70 18.38
N ASN A 258 -0.11 -16.77 19.18
CA ASN A 258 -0.62 -16.45 20.51
C ASN A 258 -1.93 -15.63 20.46
N LEU A 259 -2.35 -15.16 19.29
CA LEU A 259 -3.60 -14.45 19.05
C LEU A 259 -4.72 -15.43 18.70
N LYS A 260 -5.95 -15.11 19.13
CA LYS A 260 -7.09 -16.03 19.03
C LYS A 260 -7.44 -16.36 17.58
N GLY A 261 -7.46 -17.66 17.26
CA GLY A 261 -7.84 -18.16 15.94
C GLY A 261 -6.77 -17.95 14.86
N ILE A 262 -5.53 -17.63 15.25
CA ILE A 262 -4.39 -17.49 14.32
C ILE A 262 -3.56 -18.76 14.29
N THR A 263 -3.27 -19.24 13.09
CA THR A 263 -2.37 -20.35 12.81
C THR A 263 -1.39 -19.95 11.71
N ILE A 264 -0.29 -20.69 11.60
CA ILE A 264 0.69 -20.47 10.53
C ILE A 264 0.09 -20.61 9.11
N SER A 265 -1.00 -21.36 8.95
CA SER A 265 -1.64 -21.63 7.67
C SER A 265 -2.75 -20.65 7.30
N ASN A 266 -3.21 -19.83 8.26
CA ASN A 266 -4.37 -18.94 8.09
C ASN A 266 -4.04 -17.44 8.28
N ILE A 267 -2.77 -17.08 8.41
CA ILE A 267 -2.34 -15.69 8.65
C ILE A 267 -1.56 -15.05 7.50
N ALA A 268 -0.70 -15.83 6.83
CA ALA A 268 0.20 -15.32 5.80
C ALA A 268 -0.35 -15.59 4.40
N ALA A 269 -1.19 -14.68 3.91
CA ALA A 269 -1.70 -14.74 2.55
C ALA A 269 -0.55 -14.62 1.52
N PRO A 270 -0.62 -15.32 0.37
CA PRO A 270 0.41 -15.18 -0.66
C PRO A 270 0.42 -13.78 -1.25
N ASP A 271 1.62 -13.29 -1.58
CA ASP A 271 1.79 -12.00 -2.21
C ASP A 271 1.93 -12.16 -3.73
N ILE A 272 0.84 -11.83 -4.42
CA ILE A 272 0.77 -11.87 -5.88
C ILE A 272 1.86 -11.05 -6.57
N PHE A 273 2.33 -9.96 -5.94
CA PHE A 273 3.37 -9.11 -6.51
C PHE A 273 4.70 -9.86 -6.55
N HIS A 274 5.19 -10.30 -5.39
CA HIS A 274 6.48 -10.99 -5.29
C HIS A 274 6.47 -12.40 -5.90
N ASP A 275 5.31 -13.05 -6.02
CA ASP A 275 5.22 -14.38 -6.60
C ASP A 275 5.06 -14.36 -8.13
N LEU A 276 4.20 -13.51 -8.72
CA LEU A 276 3.99 -13.48 -10.17
C LEU A 276 4.98 -12.57 -10.90
N PHE A 277 5.16 -11.32 -10.46
CA PHE A 277 6.02 -10.36 -11.18
C PHE A 277 7.47 -10.80 -11.17
N ASP A 278 8.00 -11.19 -10.01
CA ASP A 278 9.39 -11.65 -9.94
C ASP A 278 9.60 -12.96 -10.72
N SER A 279 8.59 -13.85 -10.74
CA SER A 279 8.66 -15.07 -11.55
C SER A 279 8.68 -14.73 -13.04
N PHE A 280 7.84 -13.80 -13.48
CA PHE A 280 7.81 -13.34 -14.86
C PHE A 280 9.13 -12.68 -15.27
N VAL A 281 9.66 -11.76 -14.45
CA VAL A 281 10.98 -11.14 -14.67
C VAL A 281 12.07 -12.21 -14.78
N SER A 282 12.10 -13.16 -13.85
CA SER A 282 13.05 -14.27 -13.90
C SER A 282 12.88 -15.18 -15.12
N LEU A 283 11.67 -15.31 -15.67
CA LEU A 283 11.41 -16.10 -16.89
C LEU A 283 11.91 -15.35 -18.14
N CYS A 284 11.64 -14.05 -18.22
CA CYS A 284 12.14 -13.19 -19.28
C CYS A 284 13.67 -13.14 -19.33
N GLU A 285 14.33 -13.06 -18.17
CA GLU A 285 15.80 -13.08 -18.07
C GLU A 285 16.42 -14.43 -18.51
N ARG A 286 15.70 -15.55 -18.34
CA ARG A 286 16.19 -16.91 -18.64
C ARG A 286 15.92 -17.40 -20.06
N ARG A 287 15.25 -16.59 -20.88
CA ARG A 287 14.93 -16.96 -22.27
C ARG A 287 16.01 -16.47 -23.23
N LYS A 288 16.84 -17.41 -23.68
CA LYS A 288 17.04 -17.58 -25.14
C LYS A 288 16.76 -19.00 -25.66
N ASP A 289 16.66 -20.03 -24.80
CA ASP A 289 16.59 -21.42 -25.29
C ASP A 289 16.01 -22.47 -24.29
N LEU A 290 15.60 -22.09 -23.08
CA LEU A 290 15.65 -23.06 -21.96
C LEU A 290 14.38 -23.71 -21.42
N LYS A 291 14.65 -24.96 -21.00
CA LYS A 291 13.97 -25.89 -20.09
C LYS A 291 13.68 -25.24 -18.71
N PHE A 292 12.47 -25.44 -18.18
CA PHE A 292 12.03 -24.81 -16.92
C PHE A 292 12.28 -25.70 -15.69
N ASN A 293 13.00 -25.17 -14.69
CA ASN A 293 12.99 -25.69 -13.32
C ASN A 293 11.88 -24.99 -12.52
N VAL A 294 10.97 -25.75 -11.91
CA VAL A 294 9.89 -25.20 -11.08
C VAL A 294 10.49 -24.50 -9.85
N THR A 295 10.34 -23.17 -9.79
CA THR A 295 10.80 -22.36 -8.65
C THR A 295 9.79 -22.42 -7.51
N PHE A 296 10.22 -22.02 -6.31
CA PHE A 296 9.33 -21.85 -5.16
C PHE A 296 8.14 -20.92 -5.46
N LYS A 297 8.40 -19.81 -6.16
CA LYS A 297 7.38 -18.83 -6.54
C LYS A 297 6.40 -19.39 -7.58
N LEU A 298 6.90 -20.11 -8.59
CA LEU A 298 6.06 -20.75 -9.59
C LEU A 298 5.21 -21.87 -8.98
N HIS A 299 5.76 -22.65 -8.05
CA HIS A 299 4.99 -23.70 -7.37
C HIS A 299 3.79 -23.13 -6.60
N LYS A 300 3.89 -21.93 -6.02
CA LYS A 300 2.78 -21.31 -5.29
C LYS A 300 1.59 -20.93 -6.13
N THR A 301 1.79 -20.67 -7.43
CA THR A 301 0.66 -20.34 -8.30
C THR A 301 -0.34 -21.49 -8.40
N LEU A 302 0.10 -22.73 -8.13
CA LEU A 302 -0.79 -23.90 -8.04
C LEU A 302 -1.80 -23.80 -6.89
N HIS A 303 -1.46 -23.05 -5.84
CA HIS A 303 -2.28 -22.89 -4.64
C HIS A 303 -3.19 -21.67 -4.71
N TYR A 304 -3.09 -20.83 -5.75
CA TYR A 304 -3.78 -19.54 -5.79
C TYR A 304 -5.29 -19.66 -5.79
N ALA A 305 -5.84 -20.65 -6.50
CA ALA A 305 -7.28 -20.89 -6.48
C ALA A 305 -7.77 -21.11 -5.04
N GLU A 306 -7.07 -21.96 -4.29
CA GLU A 306 -7.44 -22.31 -2.92
C GLU A 306 -7.14 -21.17 -1.93
N ASN A 307 -6.05 -20.43 -2.13
CA ASN A 307 -5.78 -19.22 -1.35
C ASN A 307 -6.79 -18.11 -1.60
N ILE A 308 -7.34 -17.98 -2.82
CA ILE A 308 -8.42 -17.03 -3.11
C ILE A 308 -9.68 -17.43 -2.32
N ARG A 309 -10.00 -18.73 -2.30
CA ARG A 309 -11.11 -19.24 -1.46
C ARG A 309 -10.88 -18.95 0.03
N ARG A 310 -9.65 -19.11 0.52
CA ARG A 310 -9.31 -18.94 1.94
C ARG A 310 -9.18 -17.48 2.38
N PHE A 311 -8.46 -16.65 1.64
CA PHE A 311 -8.10 -15.29 2.07
C PHE A 311 -8.94 -14.20 1.40
N GLY A 312 -9.80 -14.56 0.45
CA GLY A 312 -10.41 -13.59 -0.45
C GLY A 312 -9.47 -13.23 -1.62
N PRO A 313 -9.76 -12.17 -2.38
CA PRO A 313 -9.02 -11.86 -3.59
C PRO A 313 -7.56 -11.48 -3.29
N LEU A 314 -6.59 -12.14 -3.94
CA LEU A 314 -5.17 -12.00 -3.62
C LEU A 314 -4.57 -10.62 -3.97
N TYR A 315 -5.24 -9.81 -4.80
CA TYR A 315 -4.81 -8.42 -5.01
C TYR A 315 -4.93 -7.57 -3.73
N LEU A 316 -5.83 -7.95 -2.79
CA LEU A 316 -5.89 -7.34 -1.47
C LEU A 316 -4.62 -7.65 -0.65
N SER A 317 -3.98 -8.78 -0.94
CA SER A 317 -2.77 -9.26 -0.25
C SER A 317 -1.45 -8.81 -0.90
N SER A 318 -1.48 -7.82 -1.79
CA SER A 318 -0.27 -7.33 -2.47
C SER A 318 0.60 -6.44 -1.57
N ALA A 319 1.89 -6.77 -1.39
CA ALA A 319 2.79 -5.96 -0.56
C ALA A 319 3.29 -4.66 -1.23
N ILE A 320 2.98 -4.45 -2.52
CA ILE A 320 3.49 -3.32 -3.32
C ILE A 320 3.19 -1.95 -2.67
N ARG A 321 2.06 -1.83 -1.97
CA ARG A 321 1.64 -0.61 -1.27
C ARG A 321 2.59 -0.25 -0.12
N TYR A 322 3.16 -1.24 0.56
CA TYR A 322 4.10 -1.05 1.66
C TYR A 322 5.51 -0.73 1.15
N GLU A 323 5.94 -1.31 0.03
CA GLU A 323 7.23 -0.94 -0.60
C GLU A 323 7.26 0.55 -0.97
N ARG A 324 6.12 1.09 -1.39
CA ARG A 324 5.96 2.53 -1.67
C ARG A 324 6.17 3.41 -0.43
N CYS A 325 5.93 2.88 0.78
CA CYS A 325 6.16 3.57 2.04
C CYS A 325 7.66 3.58 2.41
N HIS A 326 8.39 2.50 2.16
CA HIS A 326 9.84 2.44 2.38
C HIS A 326 10.61 3.49 1.60
N GLN A 327 10.18 3.83 0.39
CA GLN A 327 10.85 4.83 -0.44
C GLN A 327 10.95 6.21 0.25
N SER A 328 9.96 6.57 1.08
CA SER A 328 10.03 7.79 1.88
C SER A 328 11.13 7.70 2.94
N SER A 329 11.18 6.60 3.69
CA SER A 329 12.23 6.35 4.70
C SER A 329 13.62 6.27 4.07
N LYS A 330 13.76 5.58 2.92
CA LYS A 330 15.01 5.50 2.15
C LYS A 330 15.49 6.89 1.72
N LYS A 331 14.58 7.76 1.24
CA LYS A 331 14.90 9.14 0.87
C LYS A 331 15.44 9.93 2.06
N TYR A 332 14.74 9.91 3.20
CA TYR A 332 15.17 10.66 4.38
C TYR A 332 16.45 10.13 5.00
N GLY A 333 16.63 8.81 5.04
CA GLY A 333 17.84 8.22 5.61
C GLY A 333 19.09 8.48 4.76
N ARG A 334 18.95 8.61 3.43
CA ARG A 334 20.09 9.02 2.56
C ARG A 334 20.51 10.48 2.80
N SER A 335 19.58 11.34 3.19
CA SER A 335 19.85 12.75 3.45
C SER A 335 20.13 13.05 4.92
N MET A 336 20.20 12.05 5.80
CA MET A 336 20.36 12.28 7.23
C MET A 336 21.83 12.53 7.60
N GLY A 337 22.10 13.64 8.28
CA GLY A 337 23.44 14.00 8.77
C GLY A 337 23.78 13.38 10.13
N CYS A 338 22.80 12.86 10.87
CA CYS A 338 22.98 12.26 12.18
C CYS A 338 22.59 10.77 12.17
N TRP A 339 23.56 9.92 12.53
CA TRP A 339 23.41 8.46 12.52
C TRP A 339 23.36 7.83 13.91
N LYS A 340 23.16 8.63 14.96
CA LYS A 340 23.08 8.17 16.36
C LYS A 340 21.88 7.24 16.59
N SER A 341 20.69 7.67 16.17
CA SER A 341 19.47 6.85 16.24
C SER A 341 18.57 7.03 15.01
N PRO A 342 18.94 6.46 13.85
CA PRO A 342 18.19 6.65 12.60
C PRO A 342 16.73 6.21 12.71
N ALA A 343 16.46 5.12 13.43
CA ALA A 343 15.11 4.62 13.65
C ALA A 343 14.26 5.66 14.39
N ALA A 344 14.74 6.25 15.49
CA ALA A 344 13.98 7.26 16.23
C ALA A 344 13.68 8.49 15.36
N THR A 345 14.69 9.03 14.69
CA THR A 345 14.53 10.20 13.81
C THR A 345 13.53 9.95 12.67
N LEU A 346 13.55 8.75 12.07
CA LEU A 346 12.60 8.41 11.01
C LEU A 346 11.19 8.21 11.56
N SER A 347 11.03 7.57 12.72
CA SER A 347 9.73 7.40 13.37
C SER A 347 9.09 8.74 13.67
N GLU A 348 9.80 9.67 14.31
CA GLU A 348 9.30 11.02 14.61
C GLU A 348 8.85 11.75 13.34
N ARG A 349 9.68 11.73 12.29
CA ARG A 349 9.33 12.37 11.01
C ARG A 349 8.11 11.75 10.34
N LEU A 350 7.97 10.42 10.41
CA LEU A 350 6.82 9.72 9.86
C LEU A 350 5.56 10.01 10.67
N ALA A 351 5.65 10.10 12.00
CA ALA A 351 4.55 10.50 12.89
C ALA A 351 3.99 11.87 12.48
N LEU A 352 4.86 12.88 12.42
CA LEU A 352 4.50 14.25 12.04
C LEU A 352 3.90 14.31 10.62
N ARG A 353 4.48 13.57 9.67
CA ARG A 353 3.95 13.49 8.30
C ARG A 353 2.57 12.82 8.26
N GLN A 354 2.36 11.79 9.05
CA GLN A 354 1.08 11.08 9.14
C GLN A 354 -0.01 12.01 9.66
N THR A 355 0.29 12.76 10.72
CA THR A 355 -0.61 13.81 11.27
C THR A 355 -0.86 14.93 10.28
N LEU A 356 0.16 15.39 9.57
CA LEU A 356 -0.04 16.41 8.54
C LEU A 356 -0.99 15.92 7.44
N SER A 357 -0.88 14.64 7.06
CA SER A 357 -1.76 14.03 6.07
C SER A 357 -3.20 13.89 6.56
N SER A 358 -3.44 13.55 7.84
CA SER A 358 -4.79 13.48 8.41
C SER A 358 -5.45 14.86 8.57
N LEU A 359 -4.64 15.91 8.81
CA LEU A 359 -5.12 17.29 8.84
C LEU A 359 -5.48 17.87 7.47
N LYS A 360 -5.04 17.25 6.37
CA LYS A 360 -5.46 17.70 5.05
C LYS A 360 -6.96 17.49 4.98
N ARG A 361 -7.70 18.60 4.98
CA ARG A 361 -9.15 18.64 4.79
C ARG A 361 -9.47 17.71 3.61
N LYS A 362 -10.24 16.62 3.85
CA LYS A 362 -10.90 15.87 2.77
C LYS A 362 -11.81 16.90 2.11
N ILE A 363 -11.35 17.51 1.01
CA ILE A 363 -12.19 18.48 0.34
C ILE A 363 -13.32 17.69 -0.30
N SER A 364 -14.57 18.02 0.07
CA SER A 364 -15.73 17.47 -0.62
C SER A 364 -15.60 17.79 -2.12
N LYS A 365 -15.64 16.74 -2.94
CA LYS A 365 -15.66 16.85 -4.40
C LYS A 365 -17.07 17.16 -4.94
N GLU A 366 -18.08 17.27 -4.07
CA GLU A 366 -19.47 17.54 -4.49
C GLU A 366 -19.59 18.84 -5.26
N ASN A 367 -18.85 19.86 -4.81
CA ASN A 367 -18.82 21.20 -5.42
C ASN A 367 -17.72 21.35 -6.47
N TRP A 368 -17.05 20.26 -6.87
CA TRP A 368 -16.04 20.35 -7.92
C TRP A 368 -16.70 20.52 -9.28
N ILE A 369 -16.10 21.39 -10.10
CA ILE A 369 -16.47 21.50 -11.50
C ILE A 369 -16.14 20.18 -12.17
N LYS A 370 -17.16 19.54 -12.77
CA LYS A 370 -17.02 18.26 -13.49
C LYS A 370 -16.73 18.45 -14.98
N GLN A 371 -16.88 19.66 -15.49
CA GLN A 371 -16.59 19.99 -16.89
C GLN A 371 -15.09 19.84 -17.17
N THR A 372 -14.76 19.33 -18.35
CA THR A 372 -13.37 19.16 -18.77
C THR A 372 -12.69 20.50 -19.03
N THR A 373 -13.41 21.42 -19.68
CA THR A 373 -12.94 22.76 -20.04
C THR A 373 -13.86 23.80 -19.42
N VAL A 374 -13.27 24.92 -19.00
CA VAL A 374 -13.99 26.05 -18.40
C VAL A 374 -13.56 27.33 -19.11
N SER A 375 -14.46 28.28 -19.30
CA SER A 375 -14.08 29.59 -19.85
C SER A 375 -13.29 30.40 -18.82
N GLU A 376 -12.50 31.37 -19.29
CA GLU A 376 -11.76 32.25 -18.38
C GLU A 376 -12.70 33.06 -17.48
N TYR A 377 -13.79 33.56 -18.03
CA TYR A 377 -14.82 34.28 -17.27
C TYR A 377 -15.45 33.39 -16.19
N ASP A 378 -15.82 32.16 -16.52
CA ASP A 378 -16.44 31.26 -15.55
C ASP A 378 -15.46 30.87 -14.43
N ALA A 379 -14.21 30.56 -14.80
CA ALA A 379 -13.19 30.14 -13.83
C ALA A 379 -12.98 31.22 -12.75
N TYR A 380 -12.77 32.47 -13.15
CA TYR A 380 -12.48 33.55 -12.20
C TYR A 380 -13.76 34.13 -11.57
N THR A 381 -14.78 34.44 -12.37
CA THR A 381 -15.95 35.20 -11.90
C THR A 381 -17.01 34.31 -11.26
N ASN A 382 -17.38 33.21 -11.93
CA ASN A 382 -18.48 32.36 -11.47
C ASN A 382 -18.04 31.31 -10.45
N PHE A 383 -16.80 30.83 -10.56
CA PHE A 383 -16.27 29.75 -9.72
C PHE A 383 -15.17 30.19 -8.75
N GLY A 384 -14.74 31.45 -8.78
CA GLY A 384 -13.82 32.01 -7.78
C GLY A 384 -12.43 31.38 -7.75
N PHE A 385 -11.95 30.83 -8.87
CA PHE A 385 -10.57 30.34 -8.95
C PHE A 385 -9.59 31.51 -8.94
N VAL A 386 -8.41 31.29 -8.35
CA VAL A 386 -7.31 32.26 -8.33
C VAL A 386 -6.04 31.64 -8.90
N ASP A 387 -5.14 32.46 -9.43
CA ASP A 387 -3.85 31.98 -9.91
C ASP A 387 -3.03 31.38 -8.75
N ALA A 388 -2.55 30.16 -8.95
CA ALA A 388 -1.71 29.46 -7.99
C ALA A 388 -0.23 29.72 -8.29
N ASN A 389 0.61 29.58 -7.27
CA ASN A 389 2.06 29.64 -7.50
C ASN A 389 2.51 28.43 -8.34
N ARG A 390 3.55 28.60 -9.16
CA ARG A 390 4.04 27.57 -10.10
C ARG A 390 4.41 26.24 -9.45
N ASP A 391 4.74 26.25 -8.17
CA ASP A 391 5.14 25.11 -7.35
C ASP A 391 3.97 24.37 -6.68
N GLN A 392 2.73 24.85 -6.86
CA GLN A 392 1.54 24.32 -6.18
C GLN A 392 0.73 23.32 -7.00
N GLY A 393 1.05 23.10 -8.28
CA GLY A 393 0.30 22.16 -9.10
C GLY A 393 0.92 20.77 -9.26
N GLU A 394 0.18 19.91 -9.96
CA GLU A 394 0.40 18.46 -10.00
C GLU A 394 1.54 18.02 -10.93
N PHE A 395 2.13 18.96 -11.66
CA PHE A 395 3.27 18.75 -12.55
C PHE A 395 4.01 20.04 -12.84
N LEU A 396 5.18 19.91 -13.45
CA LEU A 396 5.98 21.06 -13.87
C LEU A 396 5.29 21.77 -15.03
N LEU A 397 4.99 23.06 -14.84
CA LEU A 397 4.60 23.95 -15.94
C LEU A 397 5.81 24.25 -16.82
N GLY A 398 5.60 24.31 -18.14
CA GLY A 398 6.66 24.57 -19.11
C GLY A 398 7.69 23.44 -19.26
N LYS A 399 8.93 23.80 -19.65
CA LYS A 399 10.07 22.86 -19.86
C LYS A 399 9.75 21.66 -20.77
N ASN A 400 9.00 21.91 -21.84
CA ASN A 400 8.57 20.88 -22.79
C ASN A 400 7.73 19.75 -22.15
N VAL A 401 7.08 19.98 -21.00
CA VAL A 401 6.19 18.99 -20.38
C VAL A 401 4.78 19.11 -20.95
N LEU A 402 4.19 17.96 -21.29
CA LEU A 402 2.82 17.80 -21.76
C LEU A 402 2.06 16.81 -20.86
N ARG A 403 0.77 17.08 -20.64
CA ARG A 403 -0.15 16.12 -20.02
C ARG A 403 -1.22 15.70 -21.02
N ARG A 404 -1.42 14.39 -21.18
CA ARG A 404 -2.45 13.85 -22.06
C ARG A 404 -3.84 14.01 -21.44
N LEU A 405 -4.83 14.40 -22.23
CA LEU A 405 -6.24 14.42 -21.80
C LEU A 405 -6.79 12.98 -21.77
N LEU A 406 -7.48 12.63 -20.69
CA LEU A 406 -8.13 11.33 -20.47
C LEU A 406 -9.55 11.36 -21.02
N THR A 407 -9.72 11.36 -22.34
CA THR A 407 -11.06 11.28 -22.95
C THR A 407 -11.44 9.82 -23.20
N PRO A 408 -12.56 9.32 -22.64
CA PRO A 408 -13.07 7.99 -22.98
C PRO A 408 -13.52 7.93 -24.45
N GLY A 409 -13.02 6.95 -25.21
CA GLY A 409 -13.67 6.51 -26.45
C GLY A 409 -13.45 7.33 -27.73
N TYR A 410 -12.42 8.18 -27.85
CA TYR A 410 -12.13 8.88 -29.11
C TYR A 410 -10.63 8.92 -29.49
N ASN A 411 -10.36 8.87 -30.80
CA ASN A 411 -9.05 8.51 -31.36
C ASN A 411 -8.02 9.65 -31.54
N PRO A 412 -8.33 10.97 -31.56
CA PRO A 412 -7.26 11.96 -31.50
C PRO A 412 -6.78 12.12 -30.06
N LYS A 413 -5.54 11.71 -29.80
CA LYS A 413 -4.85 12.04 -28.56
C LYS A 413 -4.63 13.56 -28.50
N ILE A 414 -5.02 14.15 -27.38
CA ILE A 414 -4.92 15.58 -27.10
C ILE A 414 -4.00 15.74 -25.88
N TRP A 415 -3.13 16.74 -25.93
CA TRP A 415 -2.25 17.10 -24.82
C TRP A 415 -2.42 18.56 -24.44
N LEU A 416 -2.14 18.86 -23.18
CA LEU A 416 -2.07 20.20 -22.65
C LEU A 416 -0.62 20.52 -22.27
N GLN A 417 -0.12 21.64 -22.77
CA GLN A 417 1.08 22.29 -22.25
C GLN A 417 0.66 23.35 -21.23
N GLY A 418 0.78 23.03 -19.94
CA GLY A 418 0.39 23.94 -18.86
C GLY A 418 1.27 25.19 -18.81
N SER A 419 0.62 26.36 -18.76
CA SER A 419 1.24 27.67 -18.56
C SER A 419 0.99 28.21 -17.15
N ASN A 420 -0.18 27.95 -16.58
CA ASN A 420 -0.53 28.38 -15.22
C ASN A 420 -1.45 27.37 -14.53
N PHE A 421 -1.38 27.32 -13.19
CA PHE A 421 -2.34 26.61 -12.37
C PHE A 421 -3.34 27.61 -11.79
N LEU A 422 -4.60 27.23 -11.74
CA LEU A 422 -5.64 27.95 -11.03
C LEU A 422 -6.12 27.07 -9.87
N VAL A 423 -6.32 27.66 -8.70
CA VAL A 423 -6.80 26.96 -7.52
C VAL A 423 -8.03 27.67 -6.97
N ASN A 424 -9.09 26.91 -6.68
CA ASN A 424 -10.20 27.44 -5.92
C ASN A 424 -9.82 27.48 -4.43
N PRO A 425 -9.91 28.63 -3.73
CA PRO A 425 -9.46 28.76 -2.35
C PRO A 425 -10.28 27.89 -1.37
N ASP A 426 -11.56 27.66 -1.68
CA ASP A 426 -12.52 26.94 -0.85
C ASP A 426 -12.48 25.44 -1.12
N THR A 427 -12.64 25.05 -2.39
CA THR A 427 -12.69 23.64 -2.82
C THR A 427 -11.31 23.03 -3.08
N ARG A 428 -10.26 23.86 -3.14
CA ARG A 428 -8.88 23.45 -3.49
C ARG A 428 -8.76 22.68 -4.81
N GLN A 429 -9.82 22.65 -5.62
CA GLN A 429 -9.77 22.09 -6.96
C GLN A 429 -8.72 22.84 -7.77
N VAL A 430 -8.00 22.12 -8.62
CA VAL A 430 -6.98 22.70 -9.49
C VAL A 430 -7.46 22.62 -10.95
N LEU A 431 -7.39 23.76 -11.64
CA LEU A 431 -7.49 23.81 -13.09
C LEU A 431 -6.12 24.19 -13.67
N VAL A 432 -5.92 23.91 -14.94
CA VAL A 432 -4.67 24.20 -15.65
C VAL A 432 -5.00 25.04 -16.87
N LYS A 433 -4.46 26.25 -16.93
CA LYS A 433 -4.44 27.08 -18.13
C LYS A 433 -3.25 26.66 -19.00
N GLY A 434 -3.46 26.51 -20.29
CA GLY A 434 -2.37 26.12 -21.19
C GLY A 434 -2.79 26.03 -22.66
N TRP A 435 -1.86 25.56 -23.50
CA TRP A 435 -2.10 25.39 -24.93
C TRP A 435 -2.38 23.93 -25.26
N ILE A 436 -3.34 23.71 -26.16
CA ILE A 436 -3.65 22.38 -26.68
C ILE A 436 -2.64 21.97 -27.75
N TRP A 437 -2.25 20.70 -27.70
CA TRP A 437 -1.54 20.01 -28.75
C TRP A 437 -2.37 18.83 -29.23
N LYS A 438 -2.50 18.65 -30.55
CA LYS A 438 -3.29 17.57 -31.15
C LYS A 438 -2.40 16.68 -32.00
N GLY A 439 -2.65 15.37 -31.92
CA GLY A 439 -1.99 14.38 -32.77
C GLY A 439 -2.29 14.62 -34.25
N ILE A 440 -1.27 14.50 -35.08
CA ILE A 440 -1.40 14.44 -36.53
C ILE A 440 -1.56 12.98 -36.95
N TYR A 441 -2.51 12.72 -37.84
CA TYR A 441 -2.85 11.39 -38.33
C TYR A 441 -2.81 11.40 -39.86
N GLU A 442 -2.44 10.27 -40.44
CA GLU A 442 -2.53 10.02 -41.88
C GLU A 442 -4.00 9.73 -42.27
N GLU A 443 -4.30 9.71 -43.57
CA GLU A 443 -5.67 9.50 -44.10
C GLU A 443 -6.27 8.15 -43.69
N ASP A 444 -5.43 7.14 -43.43
CA ASP A 444 -5.86 5.82 -42.93
C ASP A 444 -6.17 5.79 -41.42
N GLY A 445 -6.11 6.96 -40.76
CA GLY A 445 -6.38 7.11 -39.33
C GLY A 445 -5.23 6.67 -38.43
N LYS A 446 -4.06 6.30 -38.98
CA LYS A 446 -2.87 6.01 -38.17
C LYS A 446 -2.15 7.29 -37.75
N PRO A 447 -1.58 7.34 -36.54
CA PRO A 447 -0.78 8.48 -36.11
C PRO A 447 0.44 8.64 -37.02
N LYS A 448 0.72 9.88 -37.42
CA LYS A 448 1.95 10.20 -38.13
C LYS A 448 3.11 10.16 -37.14
N GLU A 449 4.01 9.20 -37.28
CA GLU A 449 5.08 8.93 -36.31
C GLU A 449 6.48 9.05 -36.94
N MET A 450 7.47 9.41 -36.13
CA MET A 450 8.89 9.39 -36.49
C MET A 450 9.71 8.94 -35.27
N PHE A 451 10.55 7.91 -35.42
CA PHE A 451 11.34 7.34 -34.32
C PHE A 451 10.50 6.97 -33.08
N ASN A 452 9.29 6.40 -33.27
CA ASN A 452 8.31 6.11 -32.21
C ASN A 452 7.78 7.34 -31.45
N LEU A 453 8.00 8.55 -31.97
CA LEU A 453 7.40 9.77 -31.46
C LEU A 453 6.23 10.18 -32.35
N GLN A 454 5.11 10.53 -31.72
CA GLN A 454 3.93 10.97 -32.45
C GLN A 454 4.07 12.44 -32.85
N ASN A 455 3.83 12.74 -34.12
CA ASN A 455 3.79 14.11 -34.62
C ASN A 455 2.54 14.82 -34.07
N ILE A 456 2.75 16.04 -33.57
CA ILE A 456 1.72 16.85 -32.94
C ILE A 456 1.79 18.28 -33.47
N LYS A 457 0.64 18.95 -33.48
CA LYS A 457 0.53 20.38 -33.78
C LYS A 457 -0.07 21.12 -32.61
N LYS A 458 0.45 22.33 -32.38
CA LYS A 458 -0.11 23.27 -31.39
C LYS A 458 -1.38 23.90 -31.97
N LEU A 459 -2.39 24.10 -31.12
CA LEU A 459 -3.53 24.97 -31.40
C LEU A 459 -3.28 26.34 -30.77
N ASP A 460 -3.75 27.40 -31.41
CA ASP A 460 -3.41 28.77 -31.02
C ASP A 460 -4.09 29.20 -29.72
N ASP A 461 -5.31 28.70 -29.46
CA ASP A 461 -6.10 29.08 -28.29
C ASP A 461 -5.56 28.48 -26.99
N GLN A 462 -5.55 29.32 -25.96
CA GLN A 462 -5.39 28.85 -24.59
C GLN A 462 -6.71 28.34 -24.04
N VAL A 463 -6.63 27.28 -23.26
CA VAL A 463 -7.79 26.67 -22.60
C VAL A 463 -7.51 26.48 -21.12
N ILE A 464 -8.57 26.48 -20.32
CA ILE A 464 -8.53 26.09 -18.91
C ILE A 464 -9.15 24.70 -18.82
N ILE A 465 -8.34 23.71 -18.41
CA ILE A 465 -8.74 22.31 -18.29
C ILE A 465 -8.74 21.89 -16.82
N ASN A 466 -9.73 21.09 -16.46
CA ASN A 466 -9.78 20.41 -15.16
C ASN A 466 -8.64 19.40 -15.02
N SER A 467 -7.78 19.56 -13.99
CA SER A 467 -6.58 18.74 -13.85
C SER A 467 -6.89 17.25 -13.65
N GLU A 468 -8.05 16.92 -13.08
CA GLU A 468 -8.50 15.52 -12.88
C GLU A 468 -8.69 14.78 -14.21
N HIS A 469 -8.91 15.50 -15.31
CA HIS A 469 -9.07 14.92 -16.64
C HIS A 469 -7.73 14.82 -17.39
N LEU A 470 -6.61 15.16 -16.74
CA LEU A 470 -5.27 15.01 -17.27
C LEU A 470 -4.60 13.73 -16.74
N SER A 471 -3.77 13.11 -17.57
CA SER A 471 -2.95 11.97 -17.19
C SER A 471 -1.96 12.35 -16.09
N HIS A 472 -1.78 11.46 -15.11
CA HIS A 472 -0.76 11.58 -14.07
C HIS A 472 0.66 11.24 -14.57
N ILE A 473 0.83 10.82 -15.83
CA ILE A 473 2.13 10.59 -16.49
C ILE A 473 2.55 11.81 -17.31
N ASN A 474 3.80 12.25 -17.15
CA ASN A 474 4.37 13.36 -17.92
C ASN A 474 4.82 12.84 -19.29
N GLU A 475 4.44 13.53 -20.35
CA GLU A 475 4.98 13.33 -21.68
C GLU A 475 5.82 14.56 -22.07
N TYR A 476 6.71 14.43 -23.05
CA TYR A 476 7.68 15.48 -23.37
C TYR A 476 7.59 15.89 -24.84
N LEU A 477 7.58 17.21 -25.06
CA LEU A 477 7.58 17.87 -26.37
C LEU A 477 9.00 17.94 -26.94
N PHE A 478 9.15 17.48 -28.18
CA PHE A 478 10.39 17.54 -28.94
C PHE A 478 10.17 18.39 -30.19
N LYS A 479 11.05 19.36 -30.44
CA LYS A 479 11.03 20.15 -31.67
C LYS A 479 12.13 19.64 -32.59
N TRP A 480 11.78 19.25 -33.82
CA TRP A 480 12.75 18.88 -34.84
C TRP A 480 12.80 19.97 -35.91
N GLN A 481 13.99 20.54 -36.12
CA GLN A 481 14.19 21.83 -36.83
C GLN A 481 13.36 22.00 -38.10
N THR A 482 13.25 20.96 -38.94
CA THR A 482 12.52 21.00 -40.23
C THR A 482 11.29 20.10 -40.29
N LYS A 483 10.99 19.33 -39.23
CA LYS A 483 9.96 18.25 -39.28
C LYS A 483 8.79 18.45 -38.31
N GLY A 484 8.77 19.56 -37.58
CA GLY A 484 7.66 19.91 -36.68
C GLY A 484 7.89 19.46 -35.24
N PHE A 485 6.79 19.19 -34.53
CA PHE A 485 6.79 18.87 -33.11
C PHE A 485 6.36 17.44 -32.86
N PHE A 486 6.94 16.82 -31.86
CA PHE A 486 6.75 15.41 -31.55
C PHE A 486 6.57 15.19 -30.04
N VAL A 487 5.89 14.10 -29.67
CA VAL A 487 5.72 13.69 -28.27
C VAL A 487 6.03 12.20 -28.09
N ASN A 488 6.66 11.86 -26.98
CA ASN A 488 6.94 10.47 -26.62
C ASN A 488 5.67 9.76 -26.14
N ARG A 489 5.32 8.64 -26.79
CA ARG A 489 4.34 7.69 -26.28
C ARG A 489 4.98 6.81 -25.20
N PHE A 490 4.89 7.24 -23.95
CA PHE A 490 4.92 6.27 -22.86
C PHE A 490 3.59 5.50 -22.89
N PHE A 491 3.68 4.18 -23.04
CA PHE A 491 2.54 3.25 -23.15
C PHE A 491 1.57 3.38 -21.98
#